data_AF-A0A951U2C3-F1
#
_entry.id   AF-A0A951U2C3-F1
#
_cell.length_a   1.000
_cell.length_b   1.000
_cell.length_c   1.000
_cell.angle_alpha   90.00
_cell.angle_beta   90.00
_cell.angle_gamma   90.00
#
_symmetry.space_group_name_H-M   'P 1'
#
loop_
_entity.id
_entity.type
_entity.pdbx_description
1 polymer ?
#
loop_
_entity_poly.entity_id
_entity_poly.type
_entity_poly.pdbx_seq_one_letter_code
_entity_poly.pdbx_strand_id
1 'polypeptide(L)' 'MQPDFSVMSPRELRAYLLQHRNDTDAIHTRMQQILSDPNAISYSAEDIDRFDEIYEEHRKRKESAKKSSEPEQN' A
#
# COMPACT_ATOMS: atom_id res chain seq x y z
N MET A 1 -21.35 0.73 17.21
CA MET A 1 -21.29 -0.18 16.04
C MET A 1 -19.84 -0.21 15.59
N GLN A 2 -19.26 -1.40 15.46
CA GLN A 2 -17.93 -1.52 14.82
C GLN A 2 -18.11 -1.30 13.31
N PRO A 3 -17.16 -0.61 12.64
CA PRO A 3 -17.16 -0.50 11.19
C PRO A 3 -16.91 -1.86 10.55
N ASP A 4 -17.47 -2.11 9.36
CA ASP A 4 -17.08 -3.25 8.55
C ASP A 4 -15.84 -2.89 7.72
N PHE A 5 -14.69 -3.40 8.15
CA PHE A 5 -13.40 -3.13 7.50
C PHE A 5 -13.23 -3.86 6.16
N SER A 6 -14.03 -4.90 5.90
CA SER A 6 -13.90 -5.72 4.69
C SER A 6 -14.41 -5.00 3.44
N VAL A 7 -15.36 -4.08 3.62
CA VAL A 7 -15.95 -3.28 2.54
C VAL A 7 -15.27 -1.93 2.35
N MET A 8 -14.37 -1.53 3.25
CA MET A 8 -13.64 -0.27 3.14
C MET A 8 -12.58 -0.33 2.05
N SER A 9 -12.45 0.77 1.31
CA SER A 9 -11.30 0.94 0.42
C SER A 9 -9.99 1.00 1.23
N PRO A 10 -8.85 0.64 0.63
CA PRO A 10 -7.53 0.78 1.25
C PRO A 10 -7.25 2.18 1.84
N ARG A 11 -7.81 3.23 1.22
CA ARG A 11 -7.63 4.62 1.65
C ARG A 11 -8.44 4.92 2.91
N GLU A 12 -9.68 4.45 2.98
CA GLU A 12 -10.57 4.63 4.13
C GLU A 12 -10.06 3.85 5.34
N LEU A 13 -9.67 2.59 5.13
CA LEU A 13 -9.11 1.75 6.20
C LEU A 13 -7.81 2.34 6.75
N ARG A 14 -6.96 2.91 5.89
CA ARG A 14 -5.76 3.63 6.33
C ARG A 14 -6.10 4.88 7.14
N ALA A 15 -7.08 5.68 6.72
CA ALA A 15 -7.50 6.88 7.46
C ALA A 15 -8.05 6.52 8.84
N TYR A 16 -8.84 5.45 8.92
CA TYR A 16 -9.35 4.90 10.18
C TYR A 16 -8.21 4.46 11.12
N LEU A 17 -7.26 3.66 10.61
CA LEU A 17 -6.12 3.17 11.39
C LEU A 17 -5.23 4.29 11.95
N LEU A 18 -5.12 5.43 11.26
CA LEU A 18 -4.38 6.58 11.76
C LEU A 18 -5.01 7.18 13.03
N GLN A 19 -6.33 7.07 13.18
CA GLN A 19 -7.10 7.51 14.35
C GLN A 19 -7.23 6.41 15.41
N HIS A 20 -7.16 5.14 14.99
CA HIS A 20 -7.38 3.95 15.82
C HIS A 20 -6.20 2.96 15.73
N ARG A 21 -5.03 3.39 16.17
CA ARG A 21 -3.77 2.65 16.00
C ARG A 21 -3.69 1.30 16.70
N ASN A 22 -4.58 1.04 17.66
CA ASN A 22 -4.61 -0.19 18.46
C ASN A 22 -5.80 -1.09 18.10
N ASP A 23 -6.53 -0.78 17.03
CA ASP A 23 -7.65 -1.60 16.56
C ASP A 23 -7.10 -2.80 15.78
N THR A 24 -6.91 -3.92 16.48
CA THR A 24 -6.34 -5.15 15.95
C THR A 24 -7.13 -5.70 14.77
N ASP A 25 -8.46 -5.55 14.78
CA ASP A 25 -9.33 -6.04 13.72
C ASP A 25 -9.08 -5.24 12.42
N ALA A 26 -9.03 -3.92 12.52
CA ALA A 26 -8.71 -3.05 11.39
C ALA A 26 -7.29 -3.31 10.85
N ILE A 27 -6.32 -3.55 11.73
CA ILE A 27 -4.93 -3.87 11.35
C ILE A 27 -4.89 -5.21 10.61
N HIS A 28 -5.56 -6.22 11.15
CA HIS A 28 -5.60 -7.56 10.55
C HIS A 28 -6.25 -7.52 9.17
N THR A 29 -7.39 -6.84 9.01
CA THR A 29 -8.03 -6.68 7.70
C THR A 29 -7.12 -5.97 6.71
N ARG A 30 -6.38 -4.93 7.14
CA ARG A 30 -5.44 -4.24 6.26
C ARG A 30 -4.28 -5.14 5.82
N MET A 31 -3.75 -5.94 6.74
CA MET A 31 -2.69 -6.90 6.42
C MET A 31 -3.18 -7.98 5.45
N GLN A 32 -4.38 -8.53 5.65
CA GLN A 32 -5.00 -9.49 4.74
C GLN A 32 -5.17 -8.92 3.33
N GLN A 33 -5.60 -7.66 3.21
CA GLN A 33 -5.70 -6.98 1.91
C GLN A 33 -4.33 -6.85 1.21
N ILE A 34 -3.26 -6.56 1.97
CA ILE A 34 -1.90 -6.44 1.41
C ILE A 34 -1.39 -7.82 0.97
N LEU A 35 -1.57 -8.85 1.80
CA LEU A 35 -1.12 -10.22 1.50
C LEU A 35 -1.89 -10.85 0.33
N SER A 36 -3.14 -10.42 0.10
CA SER A 36 -3.97 -10.91 -1.01
C SER A 36 -3.70 -10.20 -2.33
N ASP A 37 -2.98 -9.07 -2.33
CA ASP A 37 -2.66 -8.33 -3.55
C ASP A 37 -1.47 -9.00 -4.26
N PRO A 38 -1.66 -9.60 -5.45
CA PRO A 38 -0.57 -10.26 -6.17
C PRO A 38 0.50 -9.30 -6.67
N ASN A 39 0.24 -7.98 -6.65
CA ASN A 39 1.20 -6.95 -7.02
C ASN A 39 1.89 -6.32 -5.80
N ALA A 40 1.57 -6.75 -4.58
CA ALA A 40 2.22 -6.25 -3.38
C ALA A 40 3.69 -6.67 -3.36
N ILE A 41 4.58 -5.69 -3.23
CA ILE A 41 6.00 -5.95 -3.06
C ILE A 41 6.29 -6.09 -1.58
N SER A 42 6.83 -7.24 -1.19
CA SER A 42 7.33 -7.49 0.16
C SER A 42 8.85 -7.43 0.17
N TYR A 43 9.42 -6.86 1.22
CA TYR A 43 10.86 -6.78 1.45
C TYR A 43 11.19 -7.51 2.77
N SER A 44 12.32 -8.22 2.81
CA SER A 44 12.79 -8.90 4.02
C SER A 44 13.76 -8.01 4.81
N ALA A 45 14.14 -8.47 6.01
CA ALA A 45 15.18 -7.78 6.78
C ALA A 45 16.56 -7.86 6.10
N GLU A 46 16.79 -8.87 5.25
CA GLU A 46 18.05 -9.03 4.51
C GLU A 46 18.20 -7.99 3.38
N ASP A 47 17.09 -7.41 2.93
CA ASP A 47 17.08 -6.37 1.90
C ASP A 47 17.57 -5.00 2.42
N ILE A 48 17.89 -4.87 3.70
CA ILE A 48 18.29 -3.60 4.32
C ILE A 48 19.52 -2.98 3.64
N ASP A 49 20.48 -3.81 3.24
CA ASP A 49 21.71 -3.38 2.56
C ASP A 49 21.43 -2.85 1.14
N ARG A 50 20.26 -3.19 0.59
CA ARG A 50 19.80 -2.79 -0.75
C ARG A 50 18.72 -1.71 -0.70
N PHE A 51 18.53 -1.07 0.46
CA PHE A 51 17.48 -0.07 0.64
C PHE A 51 17.51 1.04 -0.41
N ASP A 52 18.70 1.55 -0.75
CA ASP A 52 18.86 2.61 -1.75
C ASP A 52 18.38 2.19 -3.15
N GLU A 53 18.70 0.95 -3.55
CA GLU A 53 18.26 0.37 -4.82
C GLU A 53 16.72 0.22 -4.84
N ILE A 54 16.17 -0.33 -3.77
CA ILE A 54 14.73 -0.55 -3.60
C ILE A 54 13.97 0.78 -3.66
N TYR A 55 14.49 1.80 -3.00
CA TYR A 55 13.90 3.14 -3.00
C TYR A 55 13.88 3.74 -4.41
N GLU A 56 14.98 3.65 -5.14
CA GLU A 56 15.09 4.16 -6.51
C GLU A 56 14.17 3.42 -7.49
N GLU A 57 14.06 2.08 -7.37
CA GLU A 57 13.09 1.31 -8.15
C GLU A 57 11.65 1.76 -7.87
N HIS A 58 11.30 1.93 -6.60
CA HIS A 58 9.96 2.37 -6.21
C HIS A 58 9.67 3.79 -6.72
N ARG A 59 10.66 4.71 -6.70
CA ARG A 59 10.51 6.04 -7.29
C ARG A 59 10.21 5.96 -8.78
N LYS A 60 11.00 5.19 -9.53
CA LYS A 60 10.82 5.01 -10.99
C LYS A 60 9.45 4.42 -11.32
N ARG A 61 8.97 3.42 -10.56
CA ARG A 61 7.63 2.82 -10.74
C ARG A 61 6.52 3.86 -10.57
N LYS A 62 6.66 4.80 -9.63
CA LYS A 62 5.68 5.89 -9.46
C LYS A 62 5.72 6.90 -10.59
N GLU A 63 6.90 7.18 -11.15
CA GLU A 63 7.06 8.09 -12.27
C GLU A 63 6.51 7.51 -13.58
N SER A 64 6.76 6.22 -13.83
CA SER A 64 6.20 5.53 -15.01
C SER A 64 4.68 5.41 -14.93
N ALA A 65 4.12 5.10 -13.75
CA ALA A 65 2.66 5.07 -13.55
C ALA A 65 1.99 6.44 -13.79
N LYS A 66 2.68 7.55 -13.48
CA LYS A 66 2.19 8.91 -13.78
C LYS A 66 2.21 9.20 -15.28
N LYS A 67 3.30 8.88 -15.99
CA LYS A 67 3.41 9.11 -17.45
C LYS A 67 2.39 8.33 -18.28
N SER A 68 2.02 7.12 -17.86
CA SER A 68 1.00 6.33 -18.55
C SER A 68 -0.44 6.83 -18.34
N SER A 69 -0.65 7.82 -17.46
CA SER A 69 -1.97 8.37 -17.13
C SER A 69 -2.26 9.72 -17.80
N GLU A 70 -1.31 10.27 -18.57
CA GLU A 70 -1.54 11.46 -19.39
C GLU A 70 -2.12 11.02 -20.74
N PRO A 71 -3.37 11.37 -21.09
CA PRO A 71 -3.88 11.10 -22.43
C PRO A 71 -3.10 11.99 -23.40
N GLU A 72 -2.44 11.36 -24.36
CA GLU A 72 -1.89 11.98 -25.56
C GLU A 72 -3.02 12.77 -26.25
N GLN A 73 -3.08 14.07 -25.97
CA GLN A 73 -3.97 15.00 -26.65
C GLN A 73 -3.35 15.25 -28.03
N ASN A 74 -3.92 14.62 -29.04
CA ASN A 74 -3.71 14.95 -30.46
C ASN A 74 -4.98 15.59 -31.02
#